data_AF-A0A1I8GEA8-F1
#
_entry.id   AF-A0A1I8GEA8-F1
#
_cell.length_a   1.000
_cell.length_b   1.000
_cell.length_c   1.000
_cell.angle_alpha   90.00
_cell.angle_beta   90.00
_cell.angle_gamma   90.00
#
_symmetry.space_group_name_H-M   'P 1'
#
loop_
_entity.id
_entity.type
_entity.pdbx_description
1 polymer ?
#
loop_
_entity_poly.entity_id
_entity_poly.type
_entity_poly.pdbx_seq_one_letter_code
_entity_poly.pdbx_strand_id
1 'polypeptide(L)'
;KPESAAESADFAPALSQAFKERLRPCLNALDSLRSHGLQREISLPAIAVVGDQSVGKSSVLEAISGVEFPRGLGIVTRCPLMLSMRGREDSGWTARIRYETKSGQARDKPLSTPAEIGQAIRDAQEEMTSSSGEISEKLIELHIEGADTPDLTLIDLPGIARFSIANAGDIATVSKSLIMSYILKPEVLILVVIPCNVDVETVEAISLAREVDPECKRTLGVLTCPDLVNPGSETKSSP
;
A
#
# COMPACT_ATOMS: atom_id res chain seq x y z
N LYS A 1 20.41 19.82 37.22
CA LYS A 1 21.34 20.12 36.10
C LYS A 1 20.62 19.73 34.81
N PRO A 2 20.07 20.68 34.03
CA PRO A 2 19.37 20.40 32.77
C PRO A 2 20.34 20.68 31.62
N GLU A 3 21.13 19.69 31.22
CA GLU A 3 22.10 19.84 30.12
C GLU A 3 22.05 18.68 29.11
N SER A 4 21.26 17.62 29.36
CA SER A 4 21.26 16.41 28.52
C SER A 4 20.05 16.24 27.59
N ALA A 5 19.12 17.20 27.55
CA ALA A 5 17.91 17.12 26.70
C ALA A 5 18.02 17.95 25.41
N ALA A 6 19.04 18.81 25.28
CA ALA A 6 19.21 19.68 24.12
C ALA A 6 19.99 19.01 22.98
N GLU A 7 20.95 18.13 23.28
CA GLU A 7 21.78 17.47 22.24
C GLU A 7 21.03 16.39 21.44
N SER A 8 19.98 15.76 22.01
CA SER A 8 19.20 14.73 21.32
C SER A 8 18.19 15.27 20.30
N ALA A 9 17.81 16.55 20.41
CA ALA A 9 16.86 17.19 19.50
C ALA A 9 17.53 17.67 18.19
N ASP A 10 18.85 17.88 18.19
CA ASP A 10 19.60 18.45 17.07
C ASP A 10 20.23 17.38 16.15
N PHE A 11 20.33 16.14 16.64
CA PHE A 11 20.87 15.01 15.87
C PHE A 11 19.84 14.41 14.88
N ALA A 12 18.56 14.37 15.26
CA ALA A 12 17.49 13.83 14.42
C ALA A 12 17.22 14.67 13.14
N PRO A 13 17.23 16.01 13.15
CA PRO A 13 17.06 16.85 11.96
C PRO A 13 18.22 16.70 10.98
N ALA A 14 19.47 16.74 11.46
CA ALA A 14 20.66 16.63 10.60
C ALA A 14 20.77 15.24 9.95
N LEU A 15 20.47 14.17 10.70
CA LEU A 15 20.38 12.82 10.16
C LEU A 15 19.22 12.71 9.16
N SER A 16 18.02 13.20 9.52
CA SER A 16 16.85 13.21 8.62
C SER A 16 17.13 13.97 7.33
N GLN A 17 17.82 15.11 7.39
CA GLN A 17 18.17 15.93 6.23
C GLN A 17 19.22 15.25 5.35
N ALA A 18 20.29 14.70 5.94
CA ALA A 18 21.29 13.94 5.19
C ALA A 18 20.73 12.65 4.57
N PHE A 19 19.78 12.00 5.24
CA PHE A 19 19.03 10.87 4.69
C PHE A 19 18.10 11.33 3.55
N LYS A 20 17.39 12.45 3.69
CA LYS A 20 16.52 13.02 2.63
C LYS A 20 17.32 13.34 1.37
N GLU A 21 18.46 14.01 1.48
CA GLU A 21 19.30 14.38 0.34
C GLU A 21 19.82 13.16 -0.44
N ARG A 22 20.05 12.03 0.23
CA ARG A 22 20.53 10.79 -0.42
C ARG A 22 19.40 9.86 -0.86
N LEU A 23 18.34 9.72 -0.06
CA LEU A 23 17.22 8.82 -0.34
C LEU A 23 16.35 9.33 -1.47
N ARG A 24 16.05 10.64 -1.50
CA ARG A 24 15.10 11.20 -2.46
C ARG A 24 15.53 11.01 -3.92
N PRO A 25 16.80 11.26 -4.32
CA PRO A 25 17.26 10.95 -5.67
C PRO A 25 17.13 9.47 -6.01
N CYS A 26 17.45 8.57 -5.06
CA CYS A 26 17.32 7.13 -5.26
C CYS A 26 15.85 6.71 -5.45
N LEU A 27 14.95 7.21 -4.61
CA LEU A 27 13.52 6.94 -4.70
C LEU A 27 12.92 7.49 -5.99
N ASN A 28 13.34 8.68 -6.43
CA ASN A 28 12.92 9.25 -7.71
C ASN A 28 13.43 8.43 -8.91
N ALA A 29 14.67 7.93 -8.84
CA ALA A 29 15.21 7.04 -9.85
C ALA A 29 14.42 5.72 -9.92
N LEU A 30 14.08 5.13 -8.76
CA LEU A 30 13.24 3.93 -8.70
C LEU A 30 11.86 4.15 -9.34
N ASP A 31 11.20 5.26 -9.01
CA ASP A 31 9.89 5.57 -9.58
C ASP A 31 9.96 5.88 -11.08
N SER A 32 11.02 6.55 -11.53
CA SER A 32 11.27 6.75 -12.97
C SER A 32 11.49 5.41 -13.68
N LEU A 33 12.26 4.48 -13.11
CA LEU A 33 12.45 3.16 -13.72
C LEU A 33 11.11 2.41 -13.83
N ARG A 34 10.25 2.48 -12.80
CA ARG A 34 8.91 1.89 -12.82
C ARG A 34 8.03 2.46 -13.92
N SER A 35 7.98 3.79 -14.05
CA SER A 35 7.11 4.46 -15.01
C SER A 35 7.46 4.18 -16.47
N HIS A 36 8.69 3.73 -16.74
CA HIS A 36 9.14 3.29 -18.07
C HIS A 36 8.91 1.79 -18.32
N GLY A 37 8.22 1.09 -17.42
CA GLY A 37 7.86 -0.31 -17.58
C GLY A 37 8.99 -1.31 -17.24
N LEU A 38 10.15 -0.83 -16.80
CA LEU A 38 11.32 -1.67 -16.48
C LEU A 38 11.07 -2.60 -15.28
N GLN A 39 10.01 -2.38 -14.50
CA GLN A 39 9.56 -3.30 -13.45
C GLN A 39 9.23 -4.72 -13.95
N ARG A 40 9.03 -4.90 -15.26
CA ARG A 40 8.83 -6.22 -15.88
C ARG A 40 10.13 -6.96 -16.15
N GLU A 41 11.25 -6.25 -16.23
CA GLU A 41 12.58 -6.79 -16.54
C GLU A 41 13.52 -6.80 -15.33
N ILE A 42 13.29 -5.91 -14.36
CA ILE A 42 14.13 -5.72 -13.17
C ILE A 42 13.24 -5.63 -11.93
N SER A 43 13.56 -6.41 -10.89
CA SER A 43 12.94 -6.28 -9.57
C SER A 43 13.40 -4.99 -8.90
N LEU A 44 12.47 -4.05 -8.68
CA LEU A 44 12.75 -2.78 -8.01
C LEU A 44 12.24 -2.80 -6.57
N PRO A 45 13.04 -2.35 -5.57
CA PRO A 45 12.64 -2.37 -4.17
C PRO A 45 11.34 -1.62 -3.91
N ALA A 46 10.32 -2.31 -3.40
CA ALA A 46 8.99 -1.77 -3.13
C ALA A 46 8.47 -2.25 -1.76
N ILE A 47 7.41 -1.60 -1.27
CA ILE A 47 6.65 -2.12 -0.13
C ILE A 47 5.28 -2.56 -0.63
N ALA A 48 5.02 -3.87 -0.61
CA ALA A 48 3.73 -4.44 -0.95
C ALA A 48 2.85 -4.50 0.29
N VAL A 49 1.68 -3.88 0.24
CA VAL A 49 0.70 -3.92 1.33
C VAL A 49 -0.27 -5.06 1.07
N VAL A 50 -0.29 -6.03 1.97
CA VAL A 50 -1.09 -7.26 1.86
C VAL A 50 -2.00 -7.41 3.07
N GLY A 51 -3.17 -7.98 2.86
CA GLY A 51 -4.14 -8.20 3.92
C GLY A 51 -5.37 -8.92 3.40
N ASP A 52 -6.10 -9.56 4.30
CA ASP A 52 -7.41 -10.12 3.98
C ASP A 52 -8.39 -8.99 3.65
N GLN A 53 -9.50 -9.31 3.00
CA GLN A 53 -10.51 -8.29 2.70
C GLN A 53 -11.07 -7.65 3.98
N SER A 54 -11.25 -6.33 3.96
CA SER A 54 -11.88 -5.54 5.05
C SER A 54 -11.10 -5.49 6.37
N VAL A 55 -9.78 -5.71 6.36
CA VAL A 55 -8.92 -5.62 7.56
C VAL A 55 -8.37 -4.21 7.86
N GLY A 56 -8.86 -3.17 7.18
CA GLY A 56 -8.40 -1.80 7.39
C GLY A 56 -7.15 -1.40 6.58
N LYS A 57 -6.81 -2.14 5.52
CA LYS A 57 -5.72 -1.81 4.60
C LYS A 57 -5.81 -0.40 4.02
N SER A 58 -6.98 -0.01 3.52
CA SER A 58 -7.20 1.36 3.02
C SER A 58 -7.03 2.39 4.13
N SER A 59 -7.49 2.12 5.36
CA SER A 59 -7.32 3.01 6.50
C SER A 59 -5.84 3.23 6.86
N VAL A 60 -5.01 2.19 6.76
CA VAL A 60 -3.55 2.31 6.94
C VAL A 60 -2.94 3.21 5.87
N LEU A 61 -3.34 3.02 4.60
CA LEU A 61 -2.87 3.86 3.50
C LEU A 61 -3.31 5.32 3.64
N GLU A 62 -4.56 5.55 4.03
CA GLU A 62 -5.10 6.89 4.32
C GLU A 62 -4.31 7.56 5.45
N ALA A 63 -4.01 6.83 6.53
CA ALA A 63 -3.23 7.36 7.65
C ALA A 63 -1.79 7.73 7.26
N ILE A 64 -1.17 6.97 6.35
CA ILE A 64 0.19 7.26 5.87
C ILE A 64 0.20 8.41 4.85
N SER A 65 -0.82 8.47 4.01
CA SER A 65 -0.86 9.36 2.83
C SER A 65 -1.58 10.68 3.06
N GLY A 66 -2.43 10.77 4.08
CA GLY A 66 -3.27 11.92 4.35
C GLY A 66 -4.40 12.13 3.33
N VAL A 67 -4.66 11.17 2.44
CA VAL A 67 -5.71 11.27 1.42
C VAL A 67 -6.71 10.14 1.55
N GLU A 68 -7.96 10.40 1.17
CA GLU A 68 -9.04 9.42 1.26
C GLU A 68 -8.98 8.40 0.12
N PHE A 69 -9.09 7.11 0.48
CA PHE A 69 -9.13 6.02 -0.47
C PHE A 69 -10.59 5.62 -0.74
N PRO A 70 -10.88 4.94 -1.86
CA PRO A 70 -12.20 4.40 -2.10
C PRO A 70 -12.68 3.53 -0.94
N ARG A 71 -13.96 3.67 -0.58
CA ARG A 71 -14.66 2.85 0.40
C ARG A 71 -15.92 2.28 -0.25
N GLY A 72 -16.32 1.07 0.12
CA GLY A 72 -17.49 0.43 -0.45
C GLY A 72 -17.74 -0.97 0.08
N LEU A 73 -18.90 -1.53 -0.26
CA LEU A 73 -19.25 -2.93 -0.01
C LEU A 73 -18.63 -3.80 -1.11
N GLY A 74 -18.09 -4.96 -0.75
CA GLY A 74 -17.42 -5.87 -1.69
C GLY A 74 -15.92 -5.59 -1.85
N ILE A 75 -15.36 -5.93 -3.02
CA ILE A 75 -13.91 -5.79 -3.28
C ILE A 75 -13.63 -4.36 -3.71
N VAL A 76 -13.02 -3.60 -2.80
CA VAL A 76 -12.76 -2.18 -2.99
C VAL A 76 -11.49 -1.94 -3.84
N THR A 77 -10.41 -2.70 -3.58
CA THR A 77 -9.19 -2.65 -4.41
C THR A 77 -9.27 -3.75 -5.47
N ARG A 78 -9.54 -3.38 -6.74
CA ARG A 78 -9.67 -4.32 -7.87
C ARG A 78 -8.45 -4.34 -8.80
N CYS A 79 -7.56 -3.38 -8.66
CA CYS A 79 -6.31 -3.26 -9.41
C CYS A 79 -5.21 -2.95 -8.41
N PRO A 80 -3.97 -3.43 -8.60
CA PRO A 80 -2.82 -2.91 -7.88
C PRO A 80 -2.76 -1.39 -7.98
N LEU A 81 -2.49 -0.72 -6.86
CA LEU A 81 -2.32 0.73 -6.81
C LEU A 81 -0.95 1.06 -6.22
N MET A 82 -0.06 1.59 -7.05
CA MET A 82 1.20 2.15 -6.59
C MET A 82 0.95 3.58 -6.13
N LEU A 83 1.16 3.81 -4.84
CA LEU A 83 1.14 5.12 -4.21
C LEU A 83 2.58 5.59 -4.02
N SER A 84 2.98 6.57 -4.81
CA SER A 84 4.28 7.26 -4.70
C SER A 84 4.06 8.63 -4.06
N MET A 85 4.78 8.88 -2.99
CA MET A 85 4.64 10.07 -2.14
C MET A 85 5.99 10.75 -2.00
N ARG A 86 6.03 12.07 -2.21
CA ARG A 86 7.25 12.87 -2.04
C ARG A 86 7.00 14.14 -1.24
N GLY A 87 7.88 14.43 -0.29
CA GLY A 87 7.83 15.65 0.51
C GLY A 87 8.21 16.87 -0.32
N ARG A 88 7.54 18.00 -0.11
CA ARG A 88 7.91 19.29 -0.70
C ARG A 88 8.34 20.26 0.40
N GLU A 89 9.21 21.21 0.06
CA GLU A 89 9.58 22.28 0.99
C GLU A 89 8.62 23.47 0.92
N ASP A 90 7.92 23.62 -0.21
CA ASP A 90 6.86 24.61 -0.36
C ASP A 90 5.54 24.07 0.19
N SER A 91 4.60 24.98 0.48
CA SER A 91 3.23 24.64 0.89
C SER A 91 2.37 24.12 -0.28
N GLY A 92 3.00 23.69 -1.38
CA GLY A 92 2.32 23.20 -2.56
C GLY A 92 1.80 21.78 -2.36
N TRP A 93 0.72 21.45 -3.05
CA TRP A 93 0.22 20.08 -3.15
C TRP A 93 -0.09 19.78 -4.62
N THR A 94 0.34 18.62 -5.09
CA THR A 94 0.04 18.14 -6.44
C THR A 94 -0.18 16.64 -6.43
N ALA A 95 -1.11 16.16 -7.23
CA ALA A 95 -1.21 14.74 -7.50
C ALA A 95 -1.43 14.44 -8.98
N ARG A 96 -1.04 13.24 -9.41
CA ARG A 96 -1.16 12.77 -10.79
C ARG A 96 -1.46 11.28 -10.79
N ILE A 97 -2.49 10.89 -11.54
CA ILE A 97 -2.90 9.48 -11.70
C ILE A 97 -2.63 9.01 -13.12
N ARG A 98 -2.00 7.84 -13.25
CA ARG A 98 -1.68 7.18 -14.52
C ARG A 98 -2.13 5.73 -14.52
N TYR A 99 -2.72 5.29 -15.61
CA TYR A 99 -3.18 3.90 -15.79
C TYR A 99 -3.42 3.61 -17.26
N GLU A 100 -3.54 2.33 -17.59
CA GLU A 100 -3.92 1.88 -18.94
C GLU A 100 -5.30 1.24 -18.89
N THR A 101 -6.24 1.75 -19.68
CA THR A 101 -7.62 1.22 -19.73
C THR A 101 -7.64 -0.23 -20.24
N LYS A 102 -8.81 -0.87 -20.15
CA LYS A 102 -9.01 -2.20 -20.75
C LYS A 102 -8.77 -2.22 -22.27
N SER A 103 -9.05 -1.11 -22.96
CA SER A 103 -8.80 -0.95 -24.41
C SER A 103 -7.34 -0.65 -24.77
N GLY A 104 -6.43 -0.59 -23.79
CA GLY A 104 -5.01 -0.29 -24.01
C GLY A 104 -4.70 1.19 -24.14
N GLN A 105 -5.65 2.08 -23.81
CA GLN A 105 -5.42 3.52 -23.86
C GLN A 105 -4.73 4.00 -22.58
N ALA A 106 -3.58 4.66 -22.72
CA ALA A 106 -2.91 5.29 -21.60
C ALA A 106 -3.69 6.54 -21.15
N ARG A 107 -3.90 6.64 -19.84
CA ARG A 107 -4.48 7.80 -19.16
C ARG A 107 -3.42 8.43 -18.29
N ASP A 108 -3.35 9.74 -18.32
CA ASP A 108 -2.47 10.54 -17.48
C ASP A 108 -3.16 11.85 -17.13
N LYS A 109 -3.59 11.98 -15.87
CA LYS A 109 -4.47 13.06 -15.41
C LYS A 109 -3.89 13.72 -14.16
N PRO A 110 -3.66 15.04 -14.15
CA PRO A 110 -3.40 15.76 -12.90
C PRO A 110 -4.67 15.82 -12.05
N LEU A 111 -4.51 15.83 -10.73
CA LEU A 111 -5.57 16.03 -9.75
C LEU A 111 -5.30 17.33 -9.00
N SER A 112 -6.35 18.13 -8.82
CA SER A 112 -6.20 19.49 -8.28
C SER A 112 -6.31 19.52 -6.76
N THR A 113 -7.04 18.57 -6.17
CA THR A 113 -7.27 18.51 -4.72
C THR A 113 -7.20 17.08 -4.18
N PRO A 114 -6.85 16.89 -2.88
CA PRO A 114 -6.88 15.57 -2.24
C PRO A 114 -8.23 14.86 -2.32
N ALA A 115 -9.34 15.63 -2.29
CA ALA A 115 -10.70 15.10 -2.33
C ALA A 115 -11.04 14.39 -3.65
N GLU A 116 -10.32 14.69 -4.74
CA GLU A 116 -10.53 14.04 -6.04
C GLU A 116 -9.94 12.62 -6.10
N ILE A 117 -8.96 12.29 -5.24
CA ILE A 117 -8.20 11.04 -5.32
C ILE A 117 -9.10 9.82 -5.21
N GLY A 118 -9.98 9.78 -4.21
CA GLY A 118 -10.89 8.66 -4.00
C GLY A 118 -11.77 8.40 -5.22
N GLN A 119 -12.27 9.45 -5.88
CA GLN A 119 -13.09 9.29 -7.09
C GLN A 119 -12.22 8.90 -8.30
N ALA A 120 -11.06 9.51 -8.48
CA ALA A 120 -10.16 9.20 -9.58
C ALA A 120 -9.70 7.73 -9.58
N ILE A 121 -9.42 7.16 -8.39
CA ILE A 121 -9.08 5.73 -8.26
C ILE A 121 -10.29 4.86 -8.66
N ARG A 122 -11.51 5.21 -8.24
CA ARG A 122 -12.73 4.47 -8.63
C ARG A 122 -12.93 4.48 -10.14
N ASP A 123 -12.86 5.66 -10.75
CA ASP A 123 -13.02 5.83 -12.20
C ASP A 123 -11.96 5.03 -12.97
N ALA A 124 -10.70 5.06 -12.50
CA ALA A 124 -9.62 4.27 -13.10
C ALA A 124 -9.91 2.77 -13.03
N GLN A 125 -10.32 2.25 -11.86
CA GLN A 125 -10.68 0.84 -11.73
C GLN A 125 -11.86 0.44 -12.64
N GLU A 126 -12.85 1.31 -12.81
CA GLU A 126 -14.00 1.09 -13.70
C GLU A 126 -13.59 1.08 -15.18
N GLU A 127 -12.69 1.97 -15.61
CA GLU A 127 -12.16 1.96 -16.99
C GLU A 127 -11.23 0.75 -17.27
N MET A 128 -10.71 0.11 -16.22
CA MET A 128 -9.79 -1.03 -16.30
C MET A 128 -10.48 -2.40 -16.18
N THR A 129 -11.72 -2.44 -15.69
CA THR A 129 -12.48 -3.68 -15.43
C THR A 129 -13.79 -3.67 -16.21
N SER A 130 -14.24 -4.83 -16.68
CA SER A 130 -15.47 -4.96 -17.47
C SER A 130 -16.70 -5.35 -16.66
N SER A 131 -16.51 -5.91 -15.46
CA SER A 131 -17.60 -6.34 -14.59
C SER A 131 -17.33 -6.04 -13.12
N SER A 132 -18.39 -5.95 -12.34
CA SER A 132 -18.33 -5.84 -10.89
C SER A 132 -17.69 -7.12 -10.32
N GLY A 133 -16.44 -7.00 -9.84
CA GLY A 133 -15.69 -8.10 -9.22
C GLY A 133 -14.50 -8.64 -10.03
N GLU A 134 -14.29 -8.17 -11.27
CA GLU A 134 -13.06 -8.49 -12.02
C GLU A 134 -11.84 -7.82 -11.35
N ILE A 135 -10.75 -8.59 -11.21
CA ILE A 135 -9.46 -8.09 -10.76
C ILE A 135 -8.57 -7.92 -11.99
N SER A 136 -7.96 -6.74 -12.14
CA SER A 136 -6.97 -6.48 -13.18
C SER A 136 -5.57 -6.56 -12.59
N GLU A 137 -4.63 -7.15 -13.34
CA GLU A 137 -3.21 -7.15 -12.98
C GLU A 137 -2.50 -5.83 -13.35
N LYS A 138 -3.16 -4.98 -14.15
CA LYS A 138 -2.61 -3.68 -14.57
C LYS A 138 -2.57 -2.72 -13.38
N LEU A 139 -1.46 -1.98 -13.28
CA LEU A 139 -1.18 -1.04 -12.20
C LEU A 139 -1.87 0.31 -12.43
N ILE A 140 -2.43 0.87 -11.36
CA ILE A 140 -2.74 2.30 -11.26
C ILE A 140 -1.57 2.97 -10.53
N GLU A 141 -0.99 4.02 -11.12
CA GLU A 141 0.07 4.82 -10.49
C GLU A 141 -0.52 6.12 -9.99
N LEU A 142 -0.42 6.38 -8.69
CA LEU A 142 -0.80 7.63 -8.05
C LEU A 142 0.45 8.28 -7.45
N HIS A 143 0.83 9.42 -7.99
CA HIS A 143 1.91 10.25 -7.46
C HIS A 143 1.31 11.41 -6.68
N ILE A 144 1.77 11.62 -5.45
CA ILE A 144 1.37 12.72 -4.57
C ILE A 144 2.64 13.42 -4.10
N GLU A 145 2.63 14.74 -4.20
CA GLU A 145 3.67 15.57 -3.61
C GLU A 145 3.02 16.63 -2.71
N GLY A 146 3.57 16.84 -1.52
CA GLY A 146 3.05 17.81 -0.55
C GLY A 146 4.01 18.09 0.60
N ALA A 147 3.80 19.19 1.32
CA ALA A 147 4.67 19.61 2.43
C ALA A 147 4.79 18.55 3.55
N ASP A 148 3.66 17.96 3.93
CA ASP A 148 3.55 16.96 5.01
C ASP A 148 3.59 15.51 4.50
N THR A 149 4.00 15.31 3.25
CA THR A 149 4.01 13.99 2.59
C THR A 149 5.34 13.28 2.83
N PRO A 150 5.36 12.01 3.29
CA PRO A 150 6.60 11.26 3.46
C PRO A 150 7.22 10.84 2.11
N ASP A 151 8.54 10.70 2.05
CA ASP A 151 9.22 10.11 0.89
C ASP A 151 9.09 8.58 0.93
N LEU A 152 8.02 8.05 0.30
CA LEU A 152 7.65 6.64 0.38
C LEU A 152 6.96 6.17 -0.90
N THR A 153 7.15 4.90 -1.29
CA THR A 153 6.37 4.26 -2.35
C THR A 153 5.79 2.94 -1.84
N LEU A 154 4.46 2.82 -1.86
CA LEU A 154 3.68 1.66 -1.44
C LEU A 154 2.95 1.05 -2.65
N ILE A 155 2.74 -0.26 -2.64
CA ILE A 155 1.90 -0.96 -3.61
C ILE A 155 0.75 -1.60 -2.84
N ASP A 156 -0.44 -1.01 -2.96
CA ASP A 156 -1.68 -1.59 -2.45
C ASP A 156 -2.13 -2.73 -3.37
N LEU A 157 -2.32 -3.92 -2.79
CA LEU A 157 -2.77 -5.10 -3.53
C LEU A 157 -4.22 -5.43 -3.17
N PRO A 158 -5.00 -6.02 -4.10
CA PRO A 158 -6.33 -6.52 -3.79
C PRO A 158 -6.35 -7.43 -2.55
N GLY A 159 -7.33 -7.21 -1.67
CA GLY A 159 -7.48 -8.02 -0.47
C GLY A 159 -7.87 -9.46 -0.79
N ILE A 160 -7.48 -10.39 0.09
CA ILE A 160 -7.84 -11.81 -0.07
C ILE A 160 -9.31 -11.99 0.34
N ALA A 161 -10.18 -12.23 -0.65
CA ALA A 161 -11.60 -12.46 -0.41
C ALA A 161 -11.84 -13.85 0.21
N ARG A 162 -12.61 -13.90 1.31
CA ARG A 162 -12.94 -15.17 1.99
C ARG A 162 -14.32 -15.72 1.63
N PHE A 163 -15.31 -14.84 1.42
CA PHE A 163 -16.68 -15.24 1.15
C PHE A 163 -17.40 -14.20 0.27
N SER A 164 -17.71 -14.59 -0.98
CA SER A 164 -18.67 -13.89 -1.83
C SER A 164 -19.55 -14.92 -2.55
N ILE A 165 -20.82 -14.57 -2.77
CA ILE A 165 -21.80 -15.44 -3.42
C ILE A 165 -21.56 -15.39 -4.94
N ALA A 166 -21.34 -16.57 -5.54
CA ALA A 166 -20.94 -16.83 -6.94
C ALA A 166 -19.52 -16.33 -7.33
N ASN A 167 -18.72 -17.22 -7.96
CA ASN A 167 -17.36 -16.97 -8.50
C ASN A 167 -16.25 -16.61 -7.48
N ALA A 168 -16.46 -16.80 -6.17
CA ALA A 168 -15.47 -16.42 -5.15
C ALA A 168 -14.16 -17.26 -5.16
N GLY A 169 -14.22 -18.53 -5.60
CA GLY A 169 -13.01 -19.35 -5.73
C GLY A 169 -12.02 -18.77 -6.73
N ASP A 170 -12.53 -18.26 -7.85
CA ASP A 170 -11.70 -17.66 -8.90
C ASP A 170 -11.09 -16.35 -8.42
N ILE A 171 -11.88 -15.48 -7.78
CA ILE A 171 -11.41 -14.18 -7.28
C ILE A 171 -10.34 -14.35 -6.20
N ALA A 172 -10.56 -15.22 -5.22
CA ALA A 172 -9.58 -15.45 -4.17
C ALA A 172 -8.26 -16.00 -4.76
N THR A 173 -8.35 -16.89 -5.75
CA THR A 173 -7.19 -17.45 -6.46
C THR A 173 -6.46 -16.39 -7.27
N VAL A 174 -7.18 -15.50 -7.95
CA VAL A 174 -6.61 -14.38 -8.71
C VAL A 174 -5.94 -13.37 -7.78
N SER A 175 -6.59 -12.95 -6.68
CA SER A 175 -5.98 -12.08 -5.67
C SER A 175 -4.69 -12.69 -5.11
N LYS A 176 -4.70 -13.98 -4.74
CA LYS A 176 -3.52 -14.67 -4.21
C LYS A 176 -2.40 -14.74 -5.24
N SER A 177 -2.71 -15.14 -6.47
CA SER A 177 -1.73 -15.20 -7.57
C SER A 177 -1.09 -13.84 -7.83
N LEU A 178 -1.91 -12.79 -7.85
CA LEU A 178 -1.46 -11.42 -7.99
C LEU A 178 -0.56 -11.01 -6.82
N ILE A 179 -0.98 -11.23 -5.57
CA ILE A 179 -0.15 -10.94 -4.39
C ILE A 179 1.21 -11.66 -4.48
N MET A 180 1.19 -12.96 -4.75
CA MET A 180 2.39 -13.79 -4.87
C MET A 180 3.34 -13.25 -5.94
N SER A 181 2.82 -12.78 -7.08
CA SER A 181 3.65 -12.18 -8.15
C SER A 181 4.46 -10.96 -7.68
N TYR A 182 4.02 -10.24 -6.64
CA TYR A 182 4.76 -9.14 -6.02
C TYR A 182 5.66 -9.62 -4.88
N ILE A 183 5.13 -10.41 -3.93
CA ILE A 183 5.85 -10.74 -2.70
C ILE A 183 6.91 -11.84 -2.86
N LEU A 184 6.89 -12.60 -3.96
CA LEU A 184 7.96 -13.54 -4.32
C LEU A 184 9.30 -12.83 -4.63
N LYS A 185 9.26 -11.55 -5.01
CA LYS A 185 10.46 -10.78 -5.31
C LYS A 185 11.21 -10.47 -4.00
N PRO A 186 12.49 -10.87 -3.85
CA PRO A 186 13.22 -10.69 -2.59
C PRO A 186 13.48 -9.22 -2.23
N GLU A 187 13.46 -8.32 -3.21
CA GLU A 187 13.62 -6.87 -3.02
C GLU A 187 12.36 -6.18 -2.48
N VAL A 188 11.23 -6.89 -2.42
CA VAL A 188 9.94 -6.34 -1.95
C VAL A 188 9.79 -6.58 -0.46
N LEU A 189 9.65 -5.50 0.32
CA LEU A 189 9.19 -5.56 1.71
C LEU A 189 7.70 -5.86 1.74
N ILE A 190 7.28 -6.71 2.66
CA ILE A 190 5.89 -7.15 2.82
C ILE A 190 5.32 -6.44 4.05
N LEU A 191 4.30 -5.59 3.85
CA LEU A 191 3.56 -4.96 4.94
C LEU A 191 2.23 -5.69 5.11
N VAL A 192 2.13 -6.54 6.13
CA VAL A 192 0.93 -7.35 6.40
C VAL A 192 0.00 -6.59 7.34
N VAL A 193 -1.21 -6.32 6.90
CA VAL A 193 -2.25 -5.66 7.70
C VAL A 193 -3.09 -6.72 8.41
N ILE A 194 -3.14 -6.62 9.74
CA ILE A 194 -3.68 -7.64 10.65
C ILE A 194 -4.67 -6.96 11.60
N PRO A 195 -5.96 -7.31 11.60
CA PRO A 195 -6.89 -6.69 12.52
C PRO A 195 -6.76 -7.32 13.92
N CYS A 196 -6.82 -6.50 14.97
CA CYS A 196 -6.63 -6.94 16.36
C CYS A 196 -7.76 -7.84 16.88
N ASN A 197 -8.91 -7.84 16.21
CA ASN A 197 -10.11 -8.57 16.64
C ASN A 197 -10.19 -10.01 16.11
N VAL A 198 -9.14 -10.52 15.45
CA VAL A 198 -9.08 -11.90 14.95
C VAL A 198 -7.79 -12.58 15.39
N ASP A 199 -7.82 -13.91 15.47
CA ASP A 199 -6.62 -14.70 15.73
C ASP A 199 -5.66 -14.60 14.53
N VAL A 200 -4.41 -14.26 14.81
CA VAL A 200 -3.33 -14.08 13.81
C VAL A 200 -3.17 -15.33 12.93
N GLU A 201 -3.33 -16.52 13.50
CA GLU A 201 -3.24 -17.80 12.76
C GLU A 201 -4.32 -17.96 11.69
N THR A 202 -5.44 -17.25 11.84
CA THR A 202 -6.51 -17.25 10.86
C THR A 202 -6.30 -16.24 9.76
N VAL A 203 -5.25 -15.42 9.75
CA VAL A 203 -5.04 -14.40 8.72
C VAL A 203 -4.30 -14.99 7.52
N GLU A 204 -4.96 -15.05 6.36
CA GLU A 204 -4.40 -15.68 5.16
C GLU A 204 -3.16 -14.94 4.65
N ALA A 205 -3.17 -13.61 4.73
CA ALA A 205 -2.03 -12.78 4.32
C ALA A 205 -0.72 -13.12 5.08
N ILE A 206 -0.82 -13.58 6.34
CA ILE A 206 0.35 -14.02 7.12
C ILE A 206 0.86 -15.36 6.60
N SER A 207 -0.04 -16.27 6.22
CA SER A 207 0.33 -17.55 5.61
C SER A 207 1.14 -17.32 4.32
N LEU A 208 0.65 -16.45 3.43
CA LEU A 208 1.36 -16.10 2.19
C LEU A 208 2.73 -15.44 2.46
N ALA A 209 2.81 -14.53 3.44
CA ALA A 209 4.07 -13.90 3.80
C ALA A 209 5.09 -14.91 4.34
N ARG A 210 4.66 -15.85 5.20
CA ARG A 210 5.52 -16.92 5.74
C ARG A 210 6.01 -17.89 4.67
N GLU A 211 5.21 -18.14 3.64
CA GLU A 211 5.60 -19.00 2.51
C GLU A 211 6.84 -18.45 1.78
N VAL A 212 6.92 -17.12 1.63
CA VAL A 212 7.99 -16.44 0.87
C VAL A 212 9.07 -15.77 1.73
N ASP A 213 8.85 -15.64 3.04
CA ASP A 213 9.75 -15.05 4.03
C ASP A 213 9.60 -15.73 5.41
N PRO A 214 9.96 -17.02 5.54
CA PRO A 214 9.76 -17.81 6.77
C PRO A 214 10.60 -17.31 7.96
N GLU A 215 11.73 -16.63 7.68
CA GLU A 215 12.58 -16.01 8.70
C GLU A 215 12.16 -14.58 9.06
N CYS A 216 11.09 -14.06 8.42
CA CYS A 216 10.58 -12.70 8.63
C CYS A 216 11.63 -11.60 8.46
N LYS A 217 12.52 -11.71 7.47
CA LYS A 217 13.61 -10.74 7.22
C LYS A 217 13.12 -9.46 6.55
N ARG A 218 12.00 -9.52 5.84
CA ARG A 218 11.46 -8.43 5.03
C ARG A 218 9.95 -8.25 5.22
N THR A 219 9.39 -8.85 6.25
CA THR A 219 7.95 -8.79 6.59
C THR A 219 7.72 -7.93 7.82
N LEU A 220 6.85 -6.94 7.70
CA LEU A 220 6.40 -6.07 8.79
C LEU A 220 4.90 -6.27 9.02
N GLY A 221 4.48 -6.52 10.27
CA GLY A 221 3.08 -6.59 10.65
C GLY A 221 2.55 -5.24 11.13
N VAL A 222 1.37 -4.85 10.65
CA VAL A 222 0.63 -3.66 11.09
C VAL A 222 -0.69 -4.10 11.71
N LEU A 223 -0.87 -3.80 12.99
CA LEU A 223 -2.09 -4.10 13.72
C LEU A 223 -3.15 -2.99 13.52
N THR A 224 -4.39 -3.37 13.21
CA THR A 224 -5.50 -2.45 12.91
C THR A 224 -6.76 -2.78 13.73
N CYS A 225 -7.76 -1.90 13.71
CA CYS A 225 -9.04 -2.10 14.41
C CYS A 225 -8.92 -2.43 15.92
N PRO A 226 -8.08 -1.73 16.70
CA PRO A 226 -7.93 -2.01 18.13
C PRO A 226 -9.21 -1.73 18.92
N ASP A 227 -10.08 -0.87 18.41
CA ASP A 227 -11.39 -0.52 18.97
C ASP A 227 -12.42 -1.67 18.93
N LEU A 228 -12.21 -2.66 18.07
CA LEU A 228 -13.09 -3.81 17.91
C LEU A 228 -12.69 -5.01 18.78
N VAL A 229 -11.65 -4.87 19.60
CA VAL A 229 -11.19 -5.92 20.50
C VAL A 229 -12.14 -6.03 21.69
N ASN A 230 -12.62 -7.25 21.96
CA ASN A 230 -13.48 -7.48 23.13
C ASN A 230 -12.68 -7.26 24.42
N PRO A 231 -13.19 -6.47 25.39
CA PRO A 231 -12.53 -6.30 26.67
C PRO A 231 -12.26 -7.66 27.34
N GLY A 232 -10.99 -7.97 27.60
CA GLY A 232 -10.55 -9.22 28.24
C GLY A 232 -10.12 -10.36 27.30
N SER A 233 -10.22 -10.20 25.97
CA SER A 233 -9.63 -11.18 25.02
C SER A 233 -8.13 -10.98 24.78
N GLU A 234 -7.56 -9.85 25.23
CA GLU A 234 -6.12 -9.58 25.14
C GLU A 234 -5.28 -10.49 26.06
N THR A 235 -5.90 -11.02 27.12
CA THR A 235 -5.26 -11.93 28.07
C THR A 235 -5.55 -13.39 27.72
N LYS A 236 -4.83 -13.91 26.73
CA LYS A 236 -4.49 -15.35 26.64
C LYS A 236 -3.10 -15.52 26.03
N SER A 237 -2.08 -15.47 26.88
CA SER A 237 -0.91 -16.32 26.70
C SER A 237 -1.10 -17.56 27.55
N SER A 238 -1.02 -18.74 26.96
CA SER A 238 -0.77 -20.00 27.68
C SER A 238 -0.45 -21.10 26.67
N PRO A 239 0.57 -21.94 26.89
CA PRO A 239 1.88 -21.71 27.51
C PRO A 239 3.02 -21.61 26.47
#